data_AF-A0A3M1HZB8-F1
#
_entry.id   AF-A0A3M1HZB8-F1
#
_cell.length_a   1.000
_cell.length_b   1.000
_cell.length_c   1.000
_cell.angle_alpha   90.00
_cell.angle_beta   90.00
_cell.angle_gamma   90.00
#
_symmetry.space_group_name_H-M   'P 1'
#
loop_
_entity.id
_entity.type
_entity.pdbx_description
1 polymer ?
#
loop_
_entity_poly.entity_id
_entity_poly.type
_entity_poly.pdbx_seq_one_letter_code
_entity_poly.pdbx_strand_id
1 'polypeptide(L)'
;VPPSPTPAIAAPTPTLTPTLTPFCADARVPALLDALGEALIAEDGERFAALISPEHGLDLRYWRYGTVANYSPEEARWVFQSTYRVRWGAEPGSGKETVGTFREVPLPALVEVFTAHHERYCNDPGITALFAPQPWPEEYHGLNYYTVYRPGSEQYGGLDWRAWLVGVEYVRDTPYLFALIHFQWEP
;
A
#
# COMPACT_ATOMS: atom_id res chain seq x y z
N VAL A 1 9.51 5.82 69.76
CA VAL A 1 8.78 5.21 68.63
C VAL A 1 8.43 6.33 67.66
N PRO A 2 9.06 6.42 66.48
CA PRO A 2 8.68 7.42 65.48
C PRO A 2 7.35 7.03 64.81
N PRO A 3 6.54 7.98 64.31
CA PRO A 3 5.29 7.67 63.62
C PRO A 3 5.57 7.06 62.24
N SER A 4 4.79 6.03 61.90
CA SER A 4 4.80 5.39 60.57
C SER A 4 4.45 6.38 59.46
N PRO A 5 5.10 6.30 58.29
CA PRO A 5 4.71 7.11 57.14
C PRO A 5 3.40 6.61 56.52
N THR A 6 2.48 7.54 56.28
CA THR A 6 1.23 7.35 55.54
C THR A 6 1.53 6.90 54.10
N PRO A 7 0.82 5.89 53.54
CA PRO A 7 1.00 5.50 52.14
C PRO A 7 0.50 6.61 51.20
N ALA A 8 1.38 7.02 50.28
CA ALA A 8 1.05 7.94 49.20
C ALA A 8 0.12 7.24 48.18
N ILE A 9 -1.03 7.84 47.89
CA ILE A 9 -1.94 7.39 46.84
C ILE A 9 -1.27 7.67 45.49
N ALA A 10 -0.96 6.62 44.74
CA ALA A 10 -0.44 6.74 43.37
C ALA A 10 -1.54 7.34 42.47
N ALA A 11 -1.21 8.43 41.77
CA ALA A 11 -2.08 8.99 40.74
C ALA A 11 -2.19 8.00 39.55
N PRO A 12 -3.37 7.86 38.91
CA PRO A 12 -3.50 7.01 37.74
C PRO A 12 -2.65 7.58 36.60
N THR A 13 -1.79 6.75 36.04
CA THR A 13 -1.04 7.04 34.82
C THR A 13 -2.03 7.28 33.68
N PRO A 14 -1.96 8.39 32.93
CA PRO A 14 -2.84 8.59 31.77
C PRO A 14 -2.54 7.49 30.75
N THR A 15 -3.50 6.60 30.53
CA THR A 15 -3.48 5.65 29.42
C THR A 15 -3.61 6.47 28.14
N LEU A 16 -2.54 6.56 27.36
CA LEU A 16 -2.58 7.13 26.02
C LEU A 16 -3.40 6.18 25.14
N THR A 17 -4.68 6.47 24.97
CA THR A 17 -5.47 5.84 23.90
C THR A 17 -4.85 6.31 22.58
N PRO A 18 -4.38 5.42 21.69
CA PRO A 18 -3.93 5.85 20.36
C PRO A 18 -5.14 6.48 19.65
N THR A 19 -5.08 7.79 19.40
CA THR A 19 -6.09 8.48 18.59
C THR A 19 -5.94 7.97 17.17
N LEU A 20 -6.80 7.04 16.76
CA LEU A 20 -6.91 6.66 15.36
C LEU A 20 -7.20 7.93 14.54
N THR A 21 -6.45 8.16 13.46
CA THR A 21 -6.77 9.25 12.54
C THR A 21 -8.17 8.99 11.93
N PRO A 22 -8.94 10.02 11.56
CA PRO A 22 -10.25 9.82 10.92
C PRO A 22 -10.20 8.88 9.71
N PHE A 23 -9.09 8.94 8.95
CA PHE A 23 -8.80 8.02 7.86
C PHE A 23 -8.69 6.56 8.32
N CYS A 24 -7.88 6.28 9.35
CA CYS A 24 -7.70 4.92 9.85
C CYS A 24 -8.97 4.35 10.52
N ALA A 25 -9.89 5.22 10.94
CA ALA A 25 -11.18 4.82 11.50
C ALA A 25 -12.27 4.60 10.44
N ASP A 26 -12.04 5.00 9.19
CA ASP A 26 -13.02 4.87 8.12
C ASP A 26 -13.05 3.43 7.55
N ALA A 27 -14.12 2.70 7.88
CA ALA A 27 -14.34 1.33 7.42
C ALA A 27 -14.49 1.20 5.89
N ARG A 28 -14.76 2.29 5.16
CA ARG A 28 -14.80 2.29 3.69
C ARG A 28 -13.42 2.03 3.09
N VAL A 29 -12.33 2.38 3.79
CA VAL A 29 -10.98 2.21 3.27
C VAL A 29 -10.54 0.74 3.28
N PRO A 30 -10.68 -0.04 4.38
CA PRO A 30 -10.48 -1.49 4.31
C PRO A 30 -11.34 -2.18 3.25
N ALA A 31 -12.61 -1.77 3.10
CA ALA A 31 -13.49 -2.32 2.06
C ALA A 31 -13.00 -2.01 0.63
N LEU A 32 -12.41 -0.82 0.42
CA LEU A 32 -11.76 -0.47 -0.85
C LEU A 32 -10.57 -1.39 -1.15
N LEU A 33 -9.75 -1.72 -0.14
CA LEU A 33 -8.63 -2.65 -0.29
C LEU A 33 -9.09 -4.08 -0.57
N ASP A 34 -10.17 -4.53 0.07
CA ASP A 34 -10.77 -5.84 -0.22
C ASP A 34 -11.30 -5.89 -1.65
N ALA A 35 -12.02 -4.84 -2.08
CA ALA A 35 -12.52 -4.74 -3.45
C ALA A 35 -11.40 -4.68 -4.49
N LEU A 36 -10.27 -4.03 -4.16
CA LEU A 36 -9.07 -4.02 -4.98
C LEU A 36 -8.51 -5.45 -5.14
N GLY A 37 -8.34 -6.17 -4.04
CA GLY A 37 -7.89 -7.57 -4.08
C GLY A 37 -8.79 -8.44 -4.95
N GLU A 38 -10.10 -8.35 -4.77
CA GLU A 38 -11.07 -9.10 -5.58
C GLU A 38 -11.00 -8.73 -7.08
N ALA A 39 -10.87 -7.46 -7.43
CA ALA A 39 -10.76 -7.01 -8.82
C ALA A 39 -9.47 -7.53 -9.48
N LEU A 40 -8.35 -7.52 -8.77
CA LEU A 40 -7.06 -8.00 -9.26
C LEU A 40 -7.07 -9.52 -9.47
N ILE A 41 -7.60 -10.28 -8.52
CA ILE A 41 -7.65 -11.76 -8.58
C ILE A 41 -8.60 -12.22 -9.70
N ALA A 42 -9.72 -11.53 -9.90
CA ALA A 42 -10.66 -11.84 -10.96
C ALA A 42 -10.24 -11.29 -12.34
N GLU A 43 -9.17 -10.49 -12.42
CA GLU A 43 -8.82 -9.69 -13.59
C GLU A 43 -10.03 -8.87 -14.12
N ASP A 44 -10.86 -8.35 -13.21
CA ASP A 44 -12.10 -7.63 -13.53
C ASP A 44 -11.83 -6.13 -13.71
N GLY A 45 -11.67 -5.73 -14.97
CA GLY A 45 -11.35 -4.36 -15.36
C GLY A 45 -12.43 -3.33 -14.99
N GLU A 46 -13.71 -3.68 -15.08
CA GLU A 46 -14.79 -2.77 -14.71
C GLU A 46 -14.79 -2.53 -13.20
N ARG A 47 -14.61 -3.60 -12.43
CA ARG A 47 -14.48 -3.48 -10.98
C ARG A 47 -13.25 -2.68 -10.59
N PHE A 48 -12.10 -2.94 -11.21
CA PHE A 48 -10.86 -2.21 -10.92
C PHE A 48 -10.99 -0.72 -11.25
N ALA A 49 -11.54 -0.38 -12.41
CA ALA A 49 -11.77 0.99 -12.84
C ALA A 49 -12.68 1.78 -11.89
N ALA A 50 -13.70 1.14 -11.32
CA ALA A 50 -14.63 1.77 -10.37
C ALA A 50 -13.97 2.18 -9.05
N LEU A 51 -12.82 1.59 -8.70
CA LEU A 51 -12.08 1.90 -7.47
C LEU A 51 -11.10 3.06 -7.65
N ILE A 52 -10.77 3.41 -8.89
CA ILE A 52 -9.76 4.43 -9.21
C ILE A 52 -10.36 5.82 -9.13
N SER A 53 -9.55 6.77 -8.67
CA SER A 53 -9.95 8.16 -8.58
C SER A 53 -10.44 8.70 -9.93
N PRO A 54 -11.66 9.25 -9.99
CA PRO A 54 -12.16 9.88 -11.21
C PRO A 54 -11.52 11.24 -11.49
N GLU A 55 -10.84 11.85 -10.52
CA GLU A 55 -10.20 13.16 -10.68
C GLU A 55 -8.72 13.07 -11.05
N HIS A 56 -7.98 12.11 -10.48
CA HIS A 56 -6.52 12.01 -10.67
C HIS A 56 -6.04 10.68 -11.27
N GLY A 57 -6.93 9.70 -11.43
CA GLY A 57 -6.53 8.36 -11.87
C GLY A 57 -5.72 7.61 -10.80
N LEU A 58 -4.97 6.60 -11.24
CA LEU A 58 -4.12 5.77 -10.41
C LEU A 58 -2.66 5.91 -10.81
N ASP A 59 -1.84 6.47 -9.93
CA ASP A 59 -0.38 6.48 -10.05
C ASP A 59 0.21 5.13 -9.63
N LEU A 60 0.70 4.35 -10.59
CA LEU A 60 1.39 3.08 -10.33
C LEU A 60 2.91 3.24 -10.47
N ARG A 61 3.61 2.92 -9.39
CA ARG A 61 5.08 2.83 -9.32
C ARG A 61 5.48 1.41 -8.97
N TYR A 62 5.85 0.63 -9.98
CA TYR A 62 6.36 -0.73 -9.74
C TYR A 62 7.74 -0.67 -9.06
N TRP A 63 8.65 0.15 -9.56
CA TRP A 63 9.86 0.51 -8.80
C TRP A 63 9.66 1.88 -8.17
N ARG A 64 9.97 2.03 -6.87
CA ARG A 64 9.80 3.30 -6.15
C ARG A 64 10.41 4.50 -6.88
N TYR A 65 11.62 4.34 -7.41
CA TYR A 65 12.36 5.37 -8.18
C TYR A 65 12.19 5.23 -9.70
N GLY A 66 11.26 4.37 -10.13
CA GLY A 66 10.97 4.11 -11.53
C GLY A 66 10.00 5.12 -12.14
N THR A 67 9.51 4.80 -13.33
CA THR A 67 8.50 5.61 -14.02
C THR A 67 7.14 5.44 -13.36
N VAL A 68 6.42 6.55 -13.22
CA VAL A 68 5.02 6.56 -12.80
C VAL A 68 4.15 6.30 -14.02
N ALA A 69 3.34 5.25 -13.98
CA ALA A 69 2.26 5.04 -14.94
C ALA A 69 0.95 5.50 -14.31
N ASN A 70 0.35 6.56 -14.85
CA ASN A 70 -0.97 7.00 -14.42
C ASN A 70 -2.04 6.30 -15.28
N TYR A 71 -3.00 5.64 -14.64
CA TYR A 71 -4.13 4.99 -15.30
C TYR A 71 -5.42 5.74 -14.96
N SER A 72 -6.08 6.30 -15.97
CA SER A 72 -7.45 6.78 -15.82
C SER A 72 -8.43 5.62 -15.58
N PRO A 73 -9.64 5.87 -15.04
CA PRO A 73 -10.68 4.85 -14.96
C PRO A 73 -10.99 4.20 -16.33
N GLU A 74 -10.88 4.95 -17.43
CA GLU A 74 -11.12 4.41 -18.77
C GLU A 74 -10.04 3.43 -19.21
N GLU A 75 -8.77 3.74 -18.95
CA GLU A 75 -7.64 2.85 -19.27
C GLU A 75 -7.62 1.62 -18.36
N ALA A 76 -7.99 1.80 -17.09
CA ALA A 76 -8.05 0.73 -16.10
C ALA A 76 -9.03 -0.39 -16.47
N ARG A 77 -10.14 -0.07 -17.16
CA ARG A 77 -11.11 -1.08 -17.65
C ARG A 77 -10.49 -2.15 -18.53
N TRP A 78 -9.44 -1.79 -19.25
CA TRP A 78 -8.80 -2.67 -20.24
C TRP A 78 -7.40 -3.08 -19.83
N VAL A 79 -6.93 -2.67 -18.65
CA VAL A 79 -5.52 -2.81 -18.24
C VAL A 79 -5.07 -4.27 -18.18
N PHE A 80 -5.96 -5.18 -17.80
CA PHE A 80 -5.71 -6.62 -17.74
C PHE A 80 -5.60 -7.27 -19.13
N GLN A 81 -6.16 -6.64 -20.17
CA GLN A 81 -6.13 -7.14 -21.55
C GLN A 81 -5.16 -6.34 -22.43
N SER A 82 -4.65 -5.22 -21.91
CA SER A 82 -3.83 -4.28 -22.64
C SER A 82 -2.48 -4.89 -23.01
N THR A 83 -2.08 -4.67 -24.26
CA THR A 83 -0.72 -4.97 -24.74
C THR A 83 0.21 -3.77 -24.61
N TYR A 84 -0.23 -2.68 -23.99
CA TYR A 84 0.58 -1.48 -23.79
C TYR A 84 1.72 -1.77 -22.81
N ARG A 85 2.96 -1.60 -23.27
CA ARG A 85 4.16 -1.87 -22.46
C ARG A 85 4.66 -0.58 -21.83
N VAL A 86 4.77 -0.61 -20.52
CA VAL A 86 5.34 0.47 -19.71
C VAL A 86 6.80 0.13 -19.43
N ARG A 87 7.67 1.16 -19.49
CA ARG A 87 9.00 1.09 -18.93
C ARG A 87 8.89 1.42 -17.44
N TRP A 88 8.95 0.42 -16.58
CA TRP A 88 8.72 0.57 -15.14
C TRP A 88 9.94 1.13 -14.39
N GLY A 89 11.11 1.16 -15.03
CA GLY A 89 12.35 1.65 -14.48
C GLY A 89 13.37 0.53 -14.27
N ALA A 90 14.54 0.92 -13.76
CA ALA A 90 15.62 0.01 -13.45
C ALA A 90 15.34 -0.76 -12.15
N GLU A 91 15.49 -2.07 -12.21
CA GLU A 91 15.41 -2.96 -11.06
C GLU A 91 16.49 -2.59 -10.03
N PRO A 92 16.13 -2.46 -8.73
CA PRO A 92 17.09 -2.25 -7.67
C PRO A 92 18.18 -3.35 -7.64
N GLY A 93 19.44 -2.97 -7.46
CA GLY A 93 20.57 -3.91 -7.40
C GLY A 93 21.18 -4.25 -8.76
N SER A 94 20.37 -4.73 -9.72
CA SER A 94 20.87 -5.13 -11.05
C SER A 94 21.00 -3.94 -12.02
N GLY A 95 20.15 -2.92 -11.86
CA GLY A 95 20.02 -1.80 -12.79
C GLY A 95 19.35 -2.19 -14.12
N LYS A 96 18.84 -3.43 -14.25
CA LYS A 96 18.21 -3.92 -15.47
C LYS A 96 16.87 -3.23 -15.69
N GLU A 97 16.66 -2.73 -16.90
CA GLU A 97 15.40 -2.09 -17.26
C GLU A 97 14.24 -3.09 -17.21
N THR A 98 13.19 -2.75 -16.49
CA THR A 98 11.95 -3.53 -16.42
C THR A 98 10.92 -2.95 -17.39
N VAL A 99 10.55 -3.73 -18.40
CA VAL A 99 9.58 -3.31 -19.43
C VAL A 99 8.54 -4.39 -19.65
N GLY A 100 7.27 -4.05 -19.47
CA GLY A 100 6.17 -5.00 -19.66
C GLY A 100 4.81 -4.34 -19.52
N THR A 101 3.77 -5.08 -19.84
CA THR A 101 2.39 -4.66 -19.61
C THR A 101 2.04 -4.68 -18.11
N PHE A 102 0.89 -4.11 -17.76
CA PHE A 102 0.36 -4.22 -16.40
C PHE A 102 0.17 -5.69 -15.99
N ARG A 103 -0.35 -6.53 -16.90
CA ARG A 103 -0.57 -7.95 -16.64
C ARG A 103 0.72 -8.73 -16.41
N GLU A 104 1.81 -8.34 -17.07
CA GLU A 104 3.09 -9.05 -17.00
C GLU A 104 3.91 -8.65 -15.77
N VAL A 105 3.81 -7.40 -15.29
CA VAL A 105 4.73 -6.85 -14.29
C VAL A 105 4.05 -6.57 -12.95
N PRO A 106 3.18 -5.55 -12.80
CA PRO A 106 2.57 -5.26 -11.51
C PRO A 106 1.50 -6.27 -11.10
N LEU A 107 0.72 -6.84 -12.04
CA LEU A 107 -0.40 -7.73 -11.68
C LEU A 107 0.04 -8.97 -10.88
N PRO A 108 1.05 -9.75 -11.30
CA PRO A 108 1.47 -10.91 -10.52
C PRO A 108 1.95 -10.52 -9.12
N ALA A 109 2.66 -9.38 -9.01
CA ALA A 109 3.15 -8.87 -7.74
C ALA A 109 2.04 -8.36 -6.81
N LEU A 110 0.97 -7.81 -7.36
CA LEU A 110 -0.24 -7.44 -6.62
C LEU A 110 -0.99 -8.70 -6.17
N VAL A 111 -1.31 -9.60 -7.11
CA VAL A 111 -2.05 -10.84 -6.82
C VAL A 111 -1.35 -11.69 -5.77
N GLU A 112 -0.02 -11.78 -5.79
CA GLU A 112 0.75 -12.51 -4.77
C GLU A 112 0.45 -11.98 -3.36
N VAL A 113 0.45 -10.65 -3.17
CA VAL A 113 0.21 -10.04 -1.85
C VAL A 113 -1.25 -10.17 -1.45
N PHE A 114 -2.19 -9.89 -2.36
CA PHE A 114 -3.62 -9.90 -2.04
C PHE A 114 -4.21 -11.32 -1.90
N THR A 115 -3.55 -12.36 -2.43
CA THR A 115 -3.95 -13.76 -2.26
C THR A 115 -3.30 -14.42 -1.03
N ALA A 116 -2.15 -13.90 -0.58
CA ALA A 116 -1.48 -14.39 0.61
C ALA A 116 -2.13 -13.87 1.91
N HIS A 117 -1.75 -14.49 3.03
CA HIS A 117 -1.99 -13.89 4.34
C HIS A 117 -1.14 -12.62 4.47
N HIS A 118 -1.79 -11.46 4.35
CA HIS A 118 -1.15 -10.16 4.41
C HIS A 118 -1.60 -9.36 5.64
N GLU A 119 -0.71 -8.49 6.09
CA GLU A 119 -0.97 -7.52 7.14
C GLU A 119 -1.26 -6.14 6.52
N ARG A 120 -2.02 -5.31 7.25
CA ARG A 120 -2.40 -3.97 6.81
C ARG A 120 -2.02 -2.96 7.88
N TYR A 121 -1.23 -1.96 7.52
CA TYR A 121 -0.83 -0.88 8.43
C TYR A 121 -1.30 0.46 7.89
N CYS A 122 -2.08 1.19 8.68
CA CYS A 122 -2.65 2.48 8.27
C CYS A 122 -1.68 3.63 8.54
N ASN A 123 -1.33 4.41 7.51
CA ASN A 123 -0.37 5.52 7.58
C ASN A 123 0.97 5.16 8.26
N ASP A 124 1.31 3.88 8.24
CA ASP A 124 2.53 3.35 8.82
C ASP A 124 3.28 2.61 7.70
N PRO A 125 4.50 3.05 7.36
CA PRO A 125 5.27 2.44 6.29
C PRO A 125 5.73 1.01 6.59
N GLY A 126 5.72 0.57 7.85
CA GLY A 126 6.15 -0.76 8.26
C GLY A 126 7.55 -1.10 7.71
N ILE A 127 7.68 -2.30 7.11
CA ILE A 127 8.95 -2.78 6.56
C ILE A 127 9.52 -1.89 5.43
N THR A 128 8.67 -1.12 4.74
CA THR A 128 9.11 -0.28 3.61
C THR A 128 10.03 0.86 4.06
N ALA A 129 9.94 1.29 5.32
CA ALA A 129 10.82 2.30 5.90
C ALA A 129 12.27 1.81 6.05
N LEU A 130 12.50 0.50 6.12
CA LEU A 130 13.85 -0.09 6.12
C LEU A 130 14.49 -0.03 4.73
N PHE A 131 13.67 0.01 3.68
CA PHE A 131 14.14 0.05 2.29
C PHE A 131 14.38 1.48 1.81
N ALA A 132 13.55 2.43 2.24
CA ALA A 132 13.69 3.84 1.90
C ALA A 132 13.34 4.71 3.11
N PRO A 133 14.16 5.74 3.45
CA PRO A 133 13.88 6.65 4.57
C PRO A 133 12.52 7.36 4.47
N GLN A 134 12.04 7.57 3.25
CA GLN A 134 10.74 8.17 2.96
C GLN A 134 10.04 7.30 1.91
N PRO A 135 9.38 6.20 2.29
CA PRO A 135 8.82 5.26 1.31
C PRO A 135 7.57 5.84 0.63
N TRP A 136 6.79 6.66 1.34
CA TRP A 136 5.71 7.48 0.77
C TRP A 136 6.27 8.79 0.18
N PRO A 137 6.15 9.03 -1.13
CA PRO A 137 6.73 10.21 -1.79
C PRO A 137 6.19 11.54 -1.26
N GLU A 138 7.05 12.57 -1.19
CA GLU A 138 6.69 13.92 -0.70
C GLU A 138 5.64 14.60 -1.58
N GLU A 139 5.62 14.30 -2.88
CA GLU A 139 4.57 14.78 -3.79
C GLU A 139 3.16 14.31 -3.41
N TYR A 140 3.05 13.24 -2.60
CA TYR A 140 1.79 12.73 -2.06
C TYR A 140 1.54 13.19 -0.61
N HIS A 141 2.25 14.25 -0.17
CA HIS A 141 2.06 14.83 1.15
C HIS A 141 0.60 15.23 1.38
N GLY A 142 0.04 14.82 2.52
CA GLY A 142 -1.36 15.08 2.90
C GLY A 142 -2.35 14.02 2.42
N LEU A 143 -1.93 13.10 1.55
CA LEU A 143 -2.70 11.89 1.24
C LEU A 143 -2.38 10.78 2.24
N ASN A 144 -3.36 9.93 2.49
CA ASN A 144 -3.24 8.81 3.40
C ASN A 144 -3.07 7.51 2.61
N TYR A 145 -2.49 6.51 3.25
CA TYR A 145 -2.23 5.22 2.61
C TYR A 145 -2.35 4.06 3.58
N TYR A 146 -2.45 2.86 3.02
CA TYR A 146 -2.25 1.62 3.73
C TYR A 146 -1.02 0.90 3.19
N THR A 147 -0.18 0.38 4.08
CA THR A 147 0.83 -0.61 3.73
C THR A 147 0.18 -1.99 3.76
N VAL A 148 0.08 -2.65 2.61
CA VAL A 148 -0.36 -4.04 2.48
C VAL A 148 0.87 -4.91 2.34
N TYR A 149 1.14 -5.73 3.35
CA TYR A 149 2.40 -6.44 3.52
C TYR A 149 2.20 -7.96 3.55
N ARG A 150 2.87 -8.67 2.65
CA ARG A 150 3.05 -10.13 2.72
C ARG A 150 4.37 -10.42 3.45
N PRO A 151 4.34 -11.05 4.63
CA PRO A 151 5.55 -11.52 5.29
C PRO A 151 6.32 -12.52 4.45
N GLY A 152 7.65 -12.49 4.55
CA GLY A 152 8.50 -13.49 3.90
C GLY A 152 8.28 -14.88 4.50
N SER A 153 8.55 -15.90 3.71
CA SER A 153 8.43 -17.31 4.11
C SER A 153 9.57 -17.77 5.02
N GLU A 154 9.30 -18.78 5.84
CA GLU A 154 10.33 -19.41 6.67
C GLU A 154 11.47 -20.01 5.83
N GLN A 155 11.17 -20.49 4.62
CA GLN A 155 12.13 -21.10 3.70
C GLN A 155 13.30 -20.18 3.39
N TYR A 156 13.05 -18.87 3.25
CA TYR A 156 14.08 -17.87 2.97
C TYR A 156 14.40 -17.00 4.19
N GLY A 157 14.06 -17.46 5.40
CA GLY A 157 14.32 -16.73 6.64
C GLY A 157 13.58 -15.39 6.72
N GLY A 158 12.42 -15.27 6.06
CA GLY A 158 11.63 -14.05 6.01
C GLY A 158 12.14 -13.00 5.02
N LEU A 159 13.11 -13.34 4.16
CA LEU A 159 13.70 -12.40 3.21
C LEU A 159 12.90 -12.26 1.91
N ASP A 160 12.06 -13.21 1.52
CA ASP A 160 11.22 -13.14 0.31
C ASP A 160 9.89 -12.39 0.53
N TRP A 161 9.96 -11.18 1.08
CA TRP A 161 8.79 -10.40 1.44
C TRP A 161 8.39 -9.39 0.36
N ARG A 162 7.11 -8.98 0.37
CA ARG A 162 6.58 -7.99 -0.56
C ARG A 162 5.57 -7.06 0.11
N ALA A 163 5.62 -5.77 -0.24
CA ALA A 163 4.70 -4.78 0.26
C ALA A 163 4.21 -3.84 -0.85
N TRP A 164 2.98 -3.36 -0.71
CA TRP A 164 2.42 -2.29 -1.52
C TRP A 164 1.95 -1.15 -0.61
N LEU A 165 2.37 0.07 -0.90
CA LEU A 165 1.71 1.27 -0.36
C LEU A 165 0.52 1.59 -1.26
N VAL A 166 -0.68 1.52 -0.70
CA VAL A 166 -1.95 1.79 -1.37
C VAL A 166 -2.45 3.16 -0.92
N GLY A 167 -2.25 4.15 -1.78
CA GLY A 167 -2.70 5.52 -1.58
C GLY A 167 -4.19 5.67 -1.80
N VAL A 168 -4.82 6.42 -0.91
CA VAL A 168 -6.26 6.68 -0.95
C VAL A 168 -6.50 8.18 -0.88
N GLU A 169 -7.30 8.67 -1.82
CA GLU A 169 -7.79 10.03 -1.82
C GLU A 169 -9.32 10.07 -1.67
N TYR A 170 -9.85 11.21 -1.24
CA TYR A 170 -11.29 11.41 -1.08
C TYR A 170 -11.80 12.37 -2.15
N VAL A 171 -12.60 11.86 -3.07
CA VAL A 171 -13.33 12.68 -4.03
C VAL A 171 -14.77 12.80 -3.54
N ARG A 172 -15.16 14.00 -3.10
CA ARG A 172 -16.49 14.29 -2.53
C ARG A 172 -16.88 13.30 -1.43
N ASP A 173 -16.00 13.14 -0.45
CA ASP A 173 -16.13 12.22 0.69
C ASP A 173 -16.17 10.72 0.34
N THR A 174 -15.91 10.33 -0.92
CA THR A 174 -15.79 8.92 -1.28
C THR A 174 -14.31 8.54 -1.45
N PRO A 175 -13.82 7.48 -0.77
CA PRO A 175 -12.44 7.05 -0.92
C PRO A 175 -12.22 6.32 -2.25
N TYR A 176 -11.16 6.69 -2.95
CA TYR A 176 -10.70 6.05 -4.19
C TYR A 176 -9.21 5.73 -4.13
N LEU A 177 -8.80 4.75 -4.92
CA LEU A 177 -7.39 4.44 -5.16
C LEU A 177 -6.75 5.57 -5.96
N PHE A 178 -5.66 6.08 -5.40
CA PHE A 178 -4.87 7.15 -6.00
C PHE A 178 -3.47 6.67 -6.37
N ALA A 179 -2.85 5.81 -5.55
CA ALA A 179 -1.49 5.33 -5.83
C ALA A 179 -1.26 3.88 -5.43
N LEU A 180 -0.36 3.21 -6.15
CA LEU A 180 0.19 1.90 -5.81
C LEU A 180 1.71 1.95 -5.95
N ILE A 181 2.42 1.74 -4.85
CA ILE A 181 3.89 1.75 -4.83
C ILE A 181 4.41 0.43 -4.31
N HIS A 182 5.23 -0.25 -5.09
CA HIS A 182 5.73 -1.58 -4.77
C HIS A 182 7.12 -1.58 -4.15
N PHE A 183 7.27 -2.48 -3.18
CA PHE A 183 8.50 -2.76 -2.46
C PHE A 183 8.64 -4.27 -2.32
N GLN A 184 9.86 -4.77 -2.47
CA GLN A 184 10.13 -6.18 -2.24
C GLN A 184 11.56 -6.41 -1.79
N TRP A 185 11.77 -7.58 -1.21
CA TRP A 185 13.08 -8.20 -1.10
C TRP A 185 13.00 -9.61 -1.68
N GLU A 186 14.00 -9.96 -2.48
CA GLU A 186 14.19 -11.31 -3.02
C GLU A 186 15.65 -11.71 -2.75
N PRO A 187 15.92 -12.95 -2.27
CA PRO A 187 17.29 -13.43 -1.97
C PRO A 187 18.23 -13.51 -3.17
#